data_AF-A0A7X6SQI3-F1
#
_entry.id   AF-A0A7X6SQI3-F1
#
_cell.length_a   1.000
_cell.length_b   1.000
_cell.length_c   1.000
_cell.angle_alpha   90.00
_cell.angle_beta   90.00
_cell.angle_gamma   90.00
#
_symmetry.space_group_name_H-M   'P 1'
#
loop_
_entity.id
_entity.type
_entity.pdbx_description
1 polymer ?
#
loop_
_entity_poly.entity_id
_entity_poly.type
_entity_poly.pdbx_seq_one_letter_code
_entity_poly.pdbx_strand_id
1 'polypeptide(L)'
;YALHQGGETTEYGDVKTFTTRKEGGGSSGSTPTRPTPTVPEEVKTPPAGEVGYLNIPEDLLALGSGNVILFTDPLGGTDILGLGIVEGQRMKYISRGAGNYKIIYNARPFDDIDGHWAKDDIDFSSARLLYHGVTPNLFAPESAMTRGMFVAVIGRMYGVDAGKYTDSRFTDVEQELYYAPFIQWAAEEGIVFGVSASSFEPERPVTRQEMAAIMQRFMDYLEINLTNTSDIFADDEQISDWARENVYMMRGTGIMNGRSDNKFVPHANSTRAEVAVVFKRLIEHIVNKGQ
;
A
#
# COMPACT_ATOMS: atom_id res chain seq x y z
N TYR A 1 -25.45 -7.87 6.86
CA TYR A 1 -24.81 -6.60 7.29
C TYR A 1 -25.36 -6.23 8.66
N ALA A 2 -24.73 -6.75 9.71
CA ALA A 2 -25.06 -6.45 11.10
C ALA A 2 -23.77 -5.96 11.78
N LEU A 3 -23.95 -4.96 12.63
CA LEU A 3 -22.95 -4.03 13.13
C LEU A 3 -22.16 -4.57 14.35
N HIS A 4 -20.91 -4.09 14.43
CA HIS A 4 -20.35 -3.37 15.58
C HIS A 4 -19.48 -4.05 16.68
N GLN A 5 -18.35 -3.36 16.89
CA GLN A 5 -17.55 -3.08 18.10
C GLN A 5 -16.48 -4.07 18.59
N GLY A 6 -15.22 -3.62 18.50
CA GLY A 6 -14.14 -4.08 19.39
C GLY A 6 -12.71 -3.87 18.87
N GLY A 7 -12.09 -2.72 19.21
CA GLY A 7 -10.63 -2.47 19.27
C GLY A 7 -9.93 -2.17 17.92
N GLU A 8 -9.19 -1.08 17.71
CA GLU A 8 -8.76 0.07 18.49
C GLU A 8 -8.95 1.32 17.61
N THR A 9 -9.43 2.42 18.17
CA THR A 9 -9.31 3.73 17.54
C THR A 9 -7.82 4.09 17.48
N THR A 10 -7.19 3.87 16.32
CA THR A 10 -5.92 4.54 16.05
C THR A 10 -6.25 6.02 15.90
N GLU A 11 -5.99 6.81 16.95
CA GLU A 11 -6.09 8.27 16.86
C GLU A 11 -5.13 8.75 15.76
N TYR A 12 -5.71 9.23 14.67
CA TYR A 12 -4.97 9.96 13.65
C TYR A 12 -4.63 11.33 14.23
N GLY A 13 -3.36 11.73 14.13
CA GLY A 13 -2.85 12.99 14.64
C GLY A 13 -3.72 14.20 14.25
N ASP A 14 -3.76 15.18 15.15
CA ASP A 14 -4.65 16.35 15.14
C ASP A 14 -5.13 16.81 13.75
N VAL A 15 -6.39 16.47 13.45
CA VAL A 15 -7.11 17.00 12.29
C VAL A 15 -7.44 18.47 12.55
N LYS A 16 -6.63 19.40 12.04
CA LYS A 16 -7.02 20.82 11.99
C LYS A 16 -8.09 21.01 10.91
N THR A 17 -9.35 21.16 11.31
CA THR A 17 -10.43 21.64 10.43
C THR A 17 -10.72 23.12 10.73
N PHE A 18 -10.66 23.98 9.70
CA PHE A 18 -11.10 25.37 9.77
C PHE A 18 -12.48 25.50 9.15
N THR A 19 -13.46 25.99 9.92
CA THR A 19 -14.80 26.35 9.44
C THR A 19 -14.86 27.84 9.14
N THR A 20 -15.12 28.23 7.89
CA THR A 20 -15.46 29.62 7.55
C THR A 20 -16.96 29.86 7.70
N ARG A 21 -17.30 30.76 8.63
CA ARG A 21 -18.64 31.30 8.88
C ARG A 21 -19.04 32.26 7.74
N LYS A 22 -20.24 32.16 7.19
CA LYS A 22 -20.83 33.20 6.32
C LYS A 22 -21.97 33.91 7.07
N GLU A 23 -21.81 35.21 7.26
CA GLU A 23 -22.88 36.12 7.66
C GLU A 23 -23.74 36.52 6.46
N GLY A 24 -25.03 36.75 6.72
CA GLY A 24 -26.02 37.15 5.73
C GLY A 24 -26.16 38.67 5.58
N GLY A 25 -26.72 39.09 4.45
CA GLY A 25 -27.17 40.44 4.18
C GLY A 25 -27.88 40.50 2.84
N GLY A 26 -29.19 40.77 2.84
CA GLY A 26 -30.00 40.89 1.62
C GLY A 26 -30.04 42.33 1.10
N SER A 27 -30.19 42.48 -0.22
CA SER A 27 -30.84 43.64 -0.86
C SER A 27 -31.19 43.31 -2.32
N SER A 28 -32.37 43.73 -2.73
CA SER A 28 -33.03 43.52 -4.02
C SER A 28 -32.49 44.44 -5.13
N GLY A 29 -32.17 43.87 -6.29
CA GLY A 29 -31.82 44.60 -7.52
C GLY A 29 -32.21 43.80 -8.77
N SER A 30 -32.85 44.49 -9.72
CA SER A 30 -33.41 44.04 -11.00
C SER A 30 -32.52 43.13 -11.85
N THR A 31 -33.11 42.07 -12.41
CA THR A 31 -32.47 40.95 -13.12
C THR A 31 -32.03 41.28 -14.56
N PRO A 32 -30.73 41.31 -14.89
CA PRO A 32 -30.25 40.94 -16.22
C PRO A 32 -30.31 39.42 -16.33
N THR A 33 -30.58 38.86 -17.51
CA THR A 33 -30.52 37.40 -17.74
C THR A 33 -29.13 36.88 -17.37
N ARG A 34 -29.04 36.32 -16.15
CA ARG A 34 -27.86 35.72 -15.56
C ARG A 34 -27.45 34.54 -16.44
N PRO A 35 -26.19 34.46 -16.91
CA PRO A 35 -25.71 33.24 -17.53
C PRO A 35 -25.97 32.10 -16.55
N THR A 36 -26.61 31.03 -17.05
CA THR A 36 -26.86 29.83 -16.27
C THR A 36 -25.57 29.48 -15.53
N PRO A 37 -25.56 29.38 -14.19
CA PRO A 37 -24.40 28.88 -13.50
C PRO A 37 -24.12 27.52 -14.11
N THR A 38 -22.94 27.34 -14.69
CA THR A 38 -22.40 26.01 -14.90
C THR A 38 -22.38 25.38 -13.51
N VAL A 39 -23.34 24.49 -13.25
CA VAL A 39 -23.28 23.59 -12.10
C VAL A 39 -21.89 22.97 -12.19
N PRO A 40 -21.02 23.11 -11.17
CA PRO A 40 -19.73 22.43 -11.18
C PRO A 40 -20.02 20.98 -11.49
N GLU A 41 -19.43 20.46 -12.55
CA GLU A 41 -19.58 19.05 -12.93
C GLU A 41 -19.26 18.25 -11.66
N GLU A 42 -20.25 17.53 -11.14
CA GLU A 42 -20.07 16.72 -9.94
C GLU A 42 -18.92 15.77 -10.25
N VAL A 43 -17.80 15.91 -9.54
CA VAL A 43 -16.62 15.08 -9.77
C VAL A 43 -17.04 13.65 -9.47
N LYS A 44 -17.35 12.91 -10.53
CA LYS A 44 -17.91 11.58 -10.41
C LYS A 44 -16.85 10.67 -9.83
N THR A 45 -17.10 10.13 -8.66
CA THR A 45 -16.24 9.13 -8.03
C THR A 45 -16.06 7.94 -8.98
N PRO A 46 -14.82 7.55 -9.31
CA PRO A 46 -14.58 6.39 -10.16
C PRO A 46 -15.13 5.10 -9.52
N PRO A 47 -15.63 4.14 -10.32
CA PRO A 47 -15.95 2.79 -9.85
C PRO A 47 -14.80 2.13 -9.08
N ALA A 48 -15.13 1.12 -8.27
CA ALA A 48 -14.11 0.37 -7.54
C ALA A 48 -13.15 -0.32 -8.52
N GLY A 49 -11.84 -0.23 -8.26
CA GLY A 49 -10.79 -0.76 -9.14
C GLY A 49 -10.32 0.22 -10.23
N GLU A 50 -11.09 1.27 -10.52
CA GLU A 50 -10.70 2.28 -11.52
C GLU A 50 -9.82 3.38 -10.93
N VAL A 51 -9.07 4.06 -11.78
CA VAL A 51 -8.17 5.15 -11.38
C VAL A 51 -8.95 6.42 -11.06
N GLY A 52 -8.64 7.01 -9.90
CA GLY A 52 -9.08 8.34 -9.50
C GLY A 52 -7.93 9.34 -9.40
N TYR A 53 -8.30 10.62 -9.40
CA TYR A 53 -7.38 11.74 -9.25
C TYR A 53 -7.93 12.78 -8.27
N LEU A 54 -7.04 13.31 -7.42
CA LEU A 54 -7.33 14.45 -6.55
C LEU A 54 -6.18 15.46 -6.63
N ASN A 55 -6.48 16.74 -6.83
CA ASN A 55 -5.46 17.78 -6.80
C ASN A 55 -4.96 17.96 -5.36
N ILE A 56 -3.65 18.01 -5.18
CA ILE A 56 -3.01 18.23 -3.89
C ILE A 56 -3.23 19.69 -3.48
N PRO A 57 -3.82 19.96 -2.30
CA PRO A 57 -3.90 21.31 -1.74
C PRO A 57 -2.53 21.97 -1.63
N GLU A 58 -2.47 23.30 -1.82
CA GLU A 58 -1.21 24.05 -1.86
C GLU A 58 -0.36 23.87 -0.59
N ASP A 59 -1.02 23.80 0.58
CA ASP A 59 -0.40 23.55 1.88
C ASP A 59 0.20 22.15 2.04
N LEU A 60 -0.23 21.18 1.20
CA LEU A 60 0.27 19.81 1.21
C LEU A 60 1.30 19.53 0.10
N LEU A 61 1.45 20.41 -0.91
CA LEU A 61 2.37 20.19 -2.03
C LEU A 61 3.83 20.00 -1.59
N ALA A 62 4.27 20.76 -0.57
CA ALA A 62 5.62 20.68 -0.05
C ALA A 62 5.87 19.46 0.86
N LEU A 63 4.82 18.75 1.28
CA LEU A 63 4.91 17.66 2.26
C LEU A 63 5.15 16.28 1.61
N GLY A 64 5.08 16.19 0.28
CA GLY A 64 5.62 15.07 -0.48
C GLY A 64 5.09 13.69 -0.08
N SER A 65 6.01 12.78 0.26
CA SER A 65 5.81 11.34 0.51
C SER A 65 4.79 11.00 1.60
N GLY A 66 4.54 11.93 2.53
CA GLY A 66 3.54 11.75 3.60
C GLY A 66 2.09 11.97 3.17
N ASN A 67 1.85 12.46 1.95
CA ASN A 67 0.50 12.63 1.43
C ASN A 67 -0.14 11.29 1.04
N VAL A 68 -1.35 11.07 1.53
CA VAL A 68 -2.16 9.86 1.28
C VAL A 68 -3.62 10.19 1.04
N ILE A 69 -4.36 9.23 0.49
CA ILE A 69 -5.81 9.33 0.33
C ILE A 69 -6.49 8.68 1.53
N LEU A 70 -7.25 9.48 2.28
CA LEU A 70 -8.24 9.01 3.22
C LEU A 70 -9.55 8.76 2.47
N PHE A 71 -10.00 7.51 2.46
CA PHE A 71 -11.30 7.09 1.97
C PHE A 71 -12.29 7.01 3.13
N THR A 72 -13.51 7.50 2.92
CA THR A 72 -14.63 7.33 3.85
C THR A 72 -15.78 6.67 3.11
N ASP A 73 -16.17 5.47 3.55
CA ASP A 73 -17.27 4.72 2.96
C ASP A 73 -18.64 5.38 3.24
N PRO A 74 -19.73 4.97 2.56
CA PRO A 74 -21.06 5.55 2.77
C PRO A 74 -21.65 5.32 4.17
N LEU A 75 -21.08 4.41 4.96
CA LEU A 75 -21.48 4.13 6.35
C LEU A 75 -20.64 4.93 7.35
N GLY A 76 -19.64 5.70 6.89
CA GLY A 76 -18.77 6.54 7.71
C GLY A 76 -17.48 5.85 8.16
N GLY A 77 -17.20 4.61 7.73
CA GLY A 77 -15.93 3.94 8.00
C GLY A 77 -14.79 4.60 7.23
N THR A 78 -13.62 4.76 7.85
CA THR A 78 -12.46 5.42 7.23
C THR A 78 -11.29 4.48 7.06
N ASP A 79 -10.61 4.57 5.92
CA ASP A 79 -9.37 3.82 5.66
C ASP A 79 -8.39 4.65 4.83
N ILE A 80 -7.09 4.43 5.01
CA ILE A 80 -6.04 5.00 4.15
C ILE A 80 -5.83 4.07 2.97
N LEU A 81 -5.92 4.60 1.75
CA LEU A 81 -5.69 3.79 0.56
C LEU A 81 -4.21 3.50 0.39
N GLY A 82 -3.83 2.23 0.47
CA GLY A 82 -2.48 1.76 0.17
C GLY A 82 -2.08 1.98 -1.29
N LEU A 83 -3.05 1.90 -2.22
CA LEU A 83 -2.84 2.05 -3.67
C LEU A 83 -3.04 3.49 -4.15
N GLY A 84 -2.16 4.39 -3.73
CA GLY A 84 -2.13 5.77 -4.20
C GLY A 84 -0.72 6.35 -4.30
N ILE A 85 -0.47 7.17 -5.32
CA ILE A 85 0.82 7.81 -5.60
C ILE A 85 0.67 9.31 -5.86
N VAL A 86 1.75 10.05 -5.64
CA VAL A 86 1.86 11.45 -6.09
C VAL A 86 2.26 11.45 -7.57
N GLU A 87 1.52 12.19 -8.40
CA GLU A 87 1.80 12.38 -9.81
C GLU A 87 1.75 13.89 -10.12
N GLY A 88 2.91 14.56 -10.06
CA GLY A 88 2.97 16.02 -10.18
C GLY A 88 2.25 16.72 -9.02
N GLN A 89 1.21 17.50 -9.33
CA GLN A 89 0.41 18.26 -8.34
C GLN A 89 -0.89 17.53 -7.93
N ARG A 90 -1.02 16.25 -8.26
CA ARG A 90 -2.20 15.44 -7.92
C ARG A 90 -1.81 14.12 -7.28
N MET A 91 -2.72 13.56 -6.51
CA MET A 91 -2.70 12.15 -6.13
C MET A 91 -3.45 11.33 -7.17
N LYS A 92 -2.84 10.25 -7.64
CA LYS A 92 -3.46 9.21 -8.47
C LYS A 92 -3.66 7.97 -7.60
N TYR A 93 -4.83 7.35 -7.64
CA TYR A 93 -5.15 6.23 -6.74
C TYR A 93 -6.11 5.22 -7.38
N ILE A 94 -6.16 4.00 -6.84
CA ILE A 94 -7.19 3.01 -7.18
C ILE A 94 -8.42 3.24 -6.29
N SER A 95 -9.56 3.53 -6.90
CA SER A 95 -10.81 3.82 -6.21
C SER A 95 -11.39 2.57 -5.52
N ARG A 96 -12.03 2.77 -4.37
CA ARG A 96 -12.87 1.75 -3.70
C ARG A 96 -14.36 1.89 -4.05
N GLY A 97 -14.69 2.71 -5.05
CA GLY A 97 -16.06 2.99 -5.46
C GLY A 97 -16.69 4.10 -4.63
N ALA A 98 -17.99 3.99 -4.38
CA ALA A 98 -18.77 5.05 -3.73
C ALA A 98 -18.23 5.41 -2.34
N GLY A 99 -18.01 6.70 -2.10
CA GLY A 99 -17.52 7.24 -0.84
C GLY A 99 -16.82 8.58 -1.06
N ASN A 100 -16.28 9.13 0.03
CA ASN A 100 -15.54 10.39 0.01
C ASN A 100 -14.04 10.12 -0.02
N TYR A 101 -13.30 10.91 -0.78
CA TYR A 101 -11.86 10.81 -0.92
C TYR A 101 -11.25 12.16 -0.57
N LYS A 102 -10.28 12.18 0.34
CA LYS A 102 -9.58 13.38 0.76
C LYS A 102 -8.09 13.12 0.86
N ILE A 103 -7.29 14.10 0.45
CA ILE A 103 -5.85 14.08 0.70
C ILE A 103 -5.60 14.54 2.14
N ILE A 104 -4.88 13.72 2.89
CA ILE A 104 -4.36 14.07 4.22
C ILE A 104 -2.85 13.87 4.25
N TYR A 105 -2.19 14.52 5.21
CA TYR A 105 -0.80 14.26 5.53
C TYR A 105 -0.73 13.30 6.72
N ASN A 106 -0.12 12.13 6.52
CA ASN A 106 -0.04 11.05 7.52
C ASN A 106 1.41 10.58 7.74
N ALA A 107 2.37 11.50 7.71
CA ALA A 107 3.77 11.14 7.94
C ALA A 107 3.96 10.50 9.33
N ARG A 108 4.76 9.45 9.37
CA ARG A 108 5.20 8.77 10.60
C ARG A 108 6.70 8.99 10.76
N PRO A 109 7.14 9.94 11.61
CA PRO A 109 8.55 10.20 11.79
C PRO A 109 9.21 9.03 12.53
N PHE A 110 10.28 8.49 11.96
CA PHE A 110 11.15 7.52 12.61
C PHE A 110 12.53 8.16 12.81
N ASP A 111 13.10 7.97 13.99
CA ASP A 111 14.36 8.62 14.39
C ASP A 111 15.58 7.96 13.70
N ASP A 112 15.47 6.68 13.36
CA ASP A 112 16.55 5.84 12.85
C ASP A 112 16.64 5.78 11.32
N ILE A 113 15.95 6.68 10.61
CA ILE A 113 15.97 6.79 9.15
C ILE A 113 16.53 8.12 8.65
N ASP A 114 16.99 9.00 9.54
CA ASP A 114 17.64 10.24 9.12
C ASP A 114 18.95 9.95 8.38
N GLY A 115 19.14 10.60 7.23
CA GLY A 115 20.26 10.30 6.30
C GLY A 115 20.25 8.91 5.67
N HIS A 116 19.22 8.08 5.92
CA HIS A 116 19.13 6.74 5.37
C HIS A 116 18.74 6.74 3.89
N TRP A 117 19.38 5.91 3.07
CA TRP A 117 19.19 5.89 1.62
C TRP A 117 17.74 5.58 1.19
N ALA A 118 17.01 4.81 1.99
CA ALA A 118 15.62 4.43 1.76
C ALA A 118 14.60 5.34 2.46
N LYS A 119 15.03 6.49 3.04
CA LYS A 119 14.17 7.33 3.88
C LYS A 119 12.85 7.68 3.19
N ASP A 120 12.91 8.18 1.95
CA ASP A 120 11.71 8.61 1.21
C ASP A 120 10.76 7.45 0.91
N ASP A 121 11.30 6.25 0.68
CA ASP A 121 10.50 5.05 0.44
C ASP A 121 9.84 4.55 1.73
N ILE A 122 10.55 4.64 2.86
CA ILE A 122 10.03 4.34 4.19
C ILE A 122 8.92 5.34 4.59
N ASP A 123 9.15 6.64 4.38
CA ASP A 123 8.14 7.68 4.63
C ASP A 123 6.89 7.44 3.77
N PHE A 124 7.09 7.13 2.48
CA PHE A 124 6.00 6.78 1.56
C PHE A 124 5.18 5.58 2.05
N SER A 125 5.84 4.48 2.40
CA SER A 125 5.15 3.24 2.80
C SER A 125 4.51 3.35 4.19
N SER A 126 5.14 4.04 5.14
CA SER A 126 4.61 4.21 6.49
C SER A 126 3.44 5.20 6.56
N ALA A 127 3.46 6.25 5.74
CA ALA A 127 2.31 7.15 5.61
C ALA A 127 1.05 6.43 5.09
N ARG A 128 1.23 5.36 4.32
CA ARG A 128 0.17 4.46 3.83
C ARG A 128 -0.20 3.35 4.83
N LEU A 129 0.33 3.42 6.06
CA LEU A 129 0.14 2.42 7.12
C LEU A 129 0.58 1.00 6.75
N LEU A 130 1.42 0.84 5.73
CA LEU A 130 1.96 -0.47 5.38
C LEU A 130 2.92 -0.96 6.47
N TYR A 131 3.62 -0.01 7.09
CA TYR A 131 4.52 -0.20 8.22
C TYR A 131 4.09 0.68 9.39
N HIS A 132 4.12 0.11 10.59
CA HIS A 132 3.88 0.85 11.84
C HIS A 132 5.16 1.15 12.63
N GLY A 133 6.32 0.70 12.15
CA GLY A 133 7.57 0.69 12.92
C GLY A 133 7.71 -0.57 13.79
N VAL A 134 8.88 -0.74 14.41
CA VAL A 134 9.10 -1.72 15.49
C VAL A 134 8.79 -1.13 16.86
N THR A 135 8.80 0.20 16.94
CA THR A 135 8.24 1.02 18.02
C THR A 135 7.58 2.25 17.38
N PRO A 136 6.87 3.10 18.13
CA PRO A 136 6.29 4.32 17.57
C PRO A 136 7.29 5.24 16.84
N ASN A 137 8.57 5.24 17.26
CA ASN A 137 9.60 6.15 16.73
C ASN A 137 10.76 5.43 16.02
N LEU A 138 10.75 4.09 15.92
CA LEU A 138 11.81 3.34 15.25
C LEU A 138 11.26 2.47 14.12
N PHE A 139 11.87 2.57 12.95
CA PHE A 139 11.55 1.74 11.81
C PHE A 139 12.35 0.44 11.77
N ALA A 140 13.60 0.47 12.23
CA ALA A 140 14.64 -0.55 12.09
C ALA A 140 14.93 -0.93 10.63
N PRO A 141 15.49 -0.02 9.81
CA PRO A 141 15.63 -0.21 8.36
C PRO A 141 16.50 -1.40 7.97
N GLU A 142 17.54 -1.69 8.75
CA GLU A 142 18.50 -2.77 8.49
C GLU A 142 18.09 -4.13 9.07
N SER A 143 17.00 -4.18 9.85
CA SER A 143 16.49 -5.44 10.36
C SER A 143 15.92 -6.30 9.23
N ALA A 144 16.05 -7.62 9.37
CA ALA A 144 15.51 -8.57 8.42
C ALA A 144 13.98 -8.46 8.33
N MET A 145 13.46 -8.53 7.10
CA MET A 145 12.03 -8.68 6.85
C MET A 145 11.64 -10.16 6.99
N THR A 146 10.69 -10.47 7.87
CA THR A 146 10.18 -11.85 8.01
C THR A 146 9.07 -12.14 6.99
N ARG A 147 8.78 -13.43 6.75
CA ARG A 147 7.69 -13.85 5.87
C ARG A 147 6.33 -13.33 6.33
N GLY A 148 6.04 -13.40 7.63
CA GLY A 148 4.80 -12.88 8.21
C GLY A 148 4.68 -11.36 8.06
N MET A 149 5.77 -10.62 8.30
CA MET A 149 5.80 -9.18 8.06
C MET A 149 5.54 -8.85 6.59
N PHE A 150 6.20 -9.54 5.65
CA PHE A 150 6.05 -9.31 4.23
C PHE A 150 4.58 -9.46 3.78
N VAL A 151 3.91 -10.52 4.23
CA VAL A 151 2.49 -10.75 3.91
C VAL A 151 1.57 -9.74 4.57
N ALA A 152 1.86 -9.33 5.81
CA ALA A 152 1.09 -8.28 6.47
C ALA A 152 1.16 -6.94 5.70
N VAL A 153 2.32 -6.60 5.12
CA VAL A 153 2.47 -5.41 4.27
C VAL A 153 1.60 -5.52 3.00
N ILE A 154 1.53 -6.69 2.36
CA ILE A 154 0.62 -6.94 1.21
C ILE A 154 -0.84 -6.77 1.63
N GLY A 155 -1.25 -7.41 2.72
CA GLY A 155 -2.63 -7.36 3.19
C GLY A 155 -3.09 -5.94 3.55
N ARG A 156 -2.24 -5.16 4.23
CA ARG A 156 -2.51 -3.73 4.50
C ARG A 156 -2.56 -2.90 3.23
N MET A 157 -1.66 -3.15 2.29
CA MET A 157 -1.66 -2.46 0.99
C MET A 157 -2.95 -2.70 0.21
N TYR A 158 -3.44 -3.95 0.20
CA TYR A 158 -4.69 -4.33 -0.45
C TYR A 158 -5.92 -3.79 0.31
N GLY A 159 -5.83 -3.62 1.63
CA GLY A 159 -6.93 -3.20 2.48
C GLY A 159 -7.77 -4.36 3.02
N VAL A 160 -7.12 -5.48 3.33
CA VAL A 160 -7.76 -6.65 3.92
C VAL A 160 -8.41 -6.28 5.25
N ASP A 161 -9.70 -6.60 5.39
CA ASP A 161 -10.41 -6.53 6.66
C ASP A 161 -9.98 -7.72 7.53
N ALA A 162 -9.01 -7.46 8.41
CA ALA A 162 -8.43 -8.47 9.30
C ALA A 162 -9.48 -9.17 10.18
N GLY A 163 -10.60 -8.50 10.50
CA GLY A 163 -11.67 -9.05 11.32
C GLY A 163 -12.43 -10.21 10.66
N LYS A 164 -12.26 -10.43 9.36
CA LYS A 164 -12.85 -11.57 8.63
C LYS A 164 -12.01 -12.84 8.71
N TYR A 165 -10.77 -12.75 9.17
CA TYR A 165 -9.79 -13.85 9.15
C TYR A 165 -9.38 -14.19 10.58
N THR A 166 -10.30 -14.83 11.30
CA THR A 166 -10.17 -15.14 12.74
C THR A 166 -9.61 -16.54 13.03
N ASP A 167 -9.29 -17.31 11.99
CA ASP A 167 -8.71 -18.65 12.08
C ASP A 167 -7.34 -18.68 11.39
N SER A 168 -6.53 -19.67 11.73
CA SER A 168 -5.25 -19.95 11.07
C SER A 168 -5.19 -21.39 10.59
N ARG A 169 -4.86 -21.58 9.32
CA ARG A 169 -4.59 -22.91 8.75
C ARG A 169 -3.20 -23.47 9.11
N PHE A 170 -2.31 -22.64 9.64
CA PHE A 170 -0.93 -23.03 9.98
C PHE A 170 -0.76 -23.10 11.49
N THR A 171 -0.20 -24.20 11.98
CA THR A 171 -0.06 -24.47 13.41
C THR A 171 1.02 -23.62 14.09
N ASP A 172 1.91 -23.01 13.31
CA ASP A 172 3.00 -22.13 13.77
C ASP A 172 2.67 -20.64 13.61
N VAL A 173 1.39 -20.31 13.37
CA VAL A 173 0.87 -18.94 13.29
C VAL A 173 -0.17 -18.77 14.40
N GLU A 174 0.24 -18.14 15.50
CA GLU A 174 -0.66 -17.79 16.60
C GLU A 174 -1.63 -16.69 16.16
N GLN A 175 -2.92 -16.85 16.51
CA GLN A 175 -4.00 -16.03 15.96
C GLN A 175 -3.94 -14.57 16.43
N GLU A 176 -3.38 -14.32 17.61
CA GLU A 176 -3.26 -13.01 18.23
C GLU A 176 -2.15 -12.16 17.60
N LEU A 177 -1.31 -12.75 16.75
CA LEU A 177 -0.22 -12.02 16.09
C LEU A 177 -0.75 -11.17 14.95
N TYR A 178 -0.23 -9.94 14.84
CA TYR A 178 -0.71 -8.93 13.89
C TYR A 178 -0.66 -9.36 12.41
N TYR A 179 0.15 -10.36 12.05
CA TYR A 179 0.25 -10.88 10.69
C TYR A 179 -0.71 -12.04 10.42
N ALA A 180 -1.26 -12.70 11.45
CA ALA A 180 -2.06 -13.90 11.32
C ALA A 180 -3.26 -13.76 10.38
N PRO A 181 -4.12 -12.72 10.51
CA PRO A 181 -5.25 -12.55 9.59
C PRO A 181 -4.81 -12.37 8.13
N PHE A 182 -3.68 -11.71 7.90
CA PHE A 182 -3.17 -11.49 6.54
C PHE A 182 -2.53 -12.75 5.95
N ILE A 183 -1.88 -13.58 6.77
CA ILE A 183 -1.38 -14.89 6.34
C ILE A 183 -2.55 -15.80 5.96
N GLN A 184 -3.61 -15.82 6.78
CA GLN A 184 -4.80 -16.61 6.49
C GLN A 184 -5.45 -16.17 5.18
N TRP A 185 -5.74 -14.88 5.03
CA TRP A 185 -6.26 -14.32 3.77
C TRP A 185 -5.38 -14.69 2.58
N ALA A 186 -4.08 -14.43 2.66
CA ALA A 186 -3.17 -14.69 1.54
C ALA A 186 -3.09 -16.18 1.20
N ALA A 187 -3.29 -17.07 2.17
CA ALA A 187 -3.30 -18.52 1.93
C ALA A 187 -4.63 -19.03 1.38
N GLU A 188 -5.76 -18.39 1.71
CA GLU A 188 -7.07 -18.68 1.11
C GLU A 188 -7.12 -18.24 -0.35
N GLU A 189 -6.56 -17.07 -0.66
CA GLU A 189 -6.52 -16.51 -2.02
C GLU A 189 -5.37 -17.07 -2.89
N GLY A 190 -4.57 -18.00 -2.37
CA GLY A 190 -3.47 -18.63 -3.12
C GLY A 190 -2.26 -17.71 -3.37
N ILE A 191 -2.15 -16.58 -2.67
CA ILE A 191 -1.04 -15.63 -2.75
C ILE A 191 0.22 -16.19 -2.08
N VAL A 192 0.06 -16.95 -0.99
CA VAL A 192 1.16 -17.58 -0.26
C VAL A 192 0.94 -19.08 -0.07
N PHE A 193 2.05 -19.80 0.05
CA PHE A 193 2.07 -21.20 0.47
C PHE A 193 2.95 -21.37 1.70
N GLY A 194 2.58 -22.33 2.56
CA GLY A 194 3.41 -22.76 3.67
C GLY A 194 4.67 -23.48 3.21
N VAL A 195 5.65 -23.62 4.11
CA VAL A 195 6.80 -24.49 3.90
C VAL A 195 6.42 -25.98 3.99
N SER A 196 5.25 -26.25 4.58
CA SER A 196 4.57 -27.54 4.55
C SER A 196 3.06 -27.34 4.53
N ALA A 197 2.29 -28.43 4.58
CA ALA A 197 0.83 -28.36 4.66
C ALA A 197 0.30 -27.66 5.93
N SER A 198 1.09 -27.62 7.01
CA SER A 198 0.65 -27.09 8.31
C SER A 198 1.59 -26.03 8.91
N SER A 199 2.70 -25.67 8.25
CA SER A 199 3.66 -24.68 8.76
C SER A 199 3.99 -23.61 7.73
N PHE A 200 4.08 -22.37 8.18
CA PHE A 200 4.35 -21.19 7.35
C PHE A 200 5.73 -20.55 7.59
N GLU A 201 6.30 -20.74 8.78
CA GLU A 201 7.51 -20.07 9.29
C GLU A 201 7.42 -18.52 9.22
N PRO A 202 6.45 -17.90 9.92
CA PRO A 202 6.21 -16.46 9.81
C PRO A 202 7.39 -15.61 10.28
N GLU A 203 8.17 -16.07 11.25
CA GLU A 203 9.31 -15.35 11.83
C GLU A 203 10.63 -15.56 11.07
N ARG A 204 10.66 -16.49 10.10
CA ARG A 204 11.86 -16.68 9.28
C ARG A 204 12.01 -15.47 8.33
N PRO A 205 13.24 -14.94 8.16
CA PRO A 205 13.53 -13.97 7.11
C PRO A 205 13.08 -14.49 5.73
N VAL A 206 12.41 -13.61 4.97
CA VAL A 206 11.99 -13.93 3.61
C VAL A 206 13.17 -13.74 2.65
N THR A 207 13.39 -14.73 1.79
CA THR A 207 14.40 -14.64 0.73
C THR A 207 13.88 -13.82 -0.45
N ARG A 208 14.78 -13.28 -1.25
CA ARG A 208 14.41 -12.48 -2.43
C ARG A 208 13.62 -13.27 -3.47
N GLN A 209 13.95 -14.53 -3.70
CA GLN A 209 13.18 -15.36 -4.64
C GLN A 209 11.77 -15.71 -4.11
N GLU A 210 11.61 -15.83 -2.79
CA GLU A 210 10.28 -16.00 -2.19
C GLU A 210 9.43 -14.73 -2.31
N MET A 211 10.03 -13.55 -2.10
CA MET A 211 9.33 -12.28 -2.34
C MET A 211 8.82 -12.19 -3.78
N ALA A 212 9.65 -12.56 -4.76
CA ALA A 212 9.27 -12.52 -6.17
C ALA A 212 8.07 -13.42 -6.46
N ALA A 213 8.07 -14.65 -5.93
CA ALA A 213 6.97 -15.59 -6.12
C ALA A 213 5.68 -15.13 -5.41
N ILE A 214 5.77 -14.60 -4.19
CA ILE A 214 4.59 -14.07 -3.48
C ILE A 214 4.02 -12.87 -4.23
N MET A 215 4.85 -11.93 -4.69
CA MET A 215 4.38 -10.76 -5.42
C MET A 215 3.77 -11.13 -6.77
N GLN A 216 4.35 -12.07 -7.51
CA GLN A 216 3.77 -12.51 -8.77
C GLN A 216 2.38 -13.14 -8.55
N ARG A 217 2.19 -14.01 -7.55
CA ARG A 217 0.87 -14.56 -7.22
C ARG A 217 -0.12 -13.49 -6.74
N PHE A 218 0.37 -12.48 -6.03
CA PHE A 218 -0.46 -11.33 -5.68
C PHE A 218 -0.90 -10.55 -6.93
N MET A 219 -0.03 -10.38 -7.92
CA MET A 219 -0.42 -9.75 -9.20
C MET A 219 -1.42 -10.60 -9.98
N ASP A 220 -1.28 -11.93 -9.96
CA ASP A 220 -2.28 -12.85 -10.54
C ASP A 220 -3.63 -12.74 -9.83
N TYR A 221 -3.64 -12.65 -8.50
CA TYR A 221 -4.85 -12.42 -7.70
C TYR A 221 -5.54 -11.09 -8.06
N LEU A 222 -4.77 -10.06 -8.40
CA LEU A 222 -5.30 -8.79 -8.91
C LEU A 222 -5.68 -8.84 -10.40
N GLU A 223 -5.52 -9.99 -11.06
CA GLU A 223 -5.70 -10.17 -12.50
C GLU A 223 -4.80 -9.24 -13.36
N ILE A 224 -3.66 -8.81 -12.80
CA ILE A 224 -2.69 -7.96 -13.49
C ILE A 224 -1.64 -8.85 -14.16
N ASN A 225 -1.77 -8.98 -15.47
CA ASN A 225 -0.81 -9.73 -16.28
C ASN A 225 0.55 -9.02 -16.33
N LEU A 226 1.57 -9.72 -15.85
CA LEU A 226 2.96 -9.28 -15.94
C LEU A 226 3.60 -9.80 -17.22
N THR A 227 4.43 -8.97 -17.85
CA THR A 227 5.26 -9.41 -18.98
C THR A 227 6.62 -9.83 -18.46
N ASN A 228 7.04 -11.02 -18.83
CA ASN A 228 8.38 -11.53 -18.59
C ASN A 228 9.40 -10.78 -19.48
N THR A 229 10.63 -10.60 -18.99
CA THR A 229 11.79 -10.15 -19.79
C THR A 229 12.73 -11.32 -20.11
N SER A 230 13.38 -11.27 -21.27
CA SER A 230 14.48 -12.20 -21.61
C SER A 230 15.80 -11.89 -20.89
N ASP A 231 15.86 -10.79 -20.13
CA ASP A 231 17.10 -10.35 -19.48
C ASP A 231 17.41 -11.17 -18.22
N ILE A 232 18.47 -11.97 -18.28
CA ILE A 232 18.93 -12.84 -17.18
C ILE A 232 19.90 -12.13 -16.22
N PHE A 233 19.95 -12.59 -14.97
CA PHE A 233 20.91 -12.10 -13.99
C PHE A 233 22.26 -12.83 -14.12
N ALA A 234 23.33 -12.23 -13.60
CA ALA A 234 24.66 -12.83 -13.63
C ALA A 234 24.76 -14.10 -12.74
N ASP A 235 23.86 -14.24 -11.78
CA ASP A 235 23.73 -15.39 -10.87
C ASP A 235 22.45 -16.19 -11.13
N ASP A 236 21.97 -16.22 -12.37
CA ASP A 236 20.74 -16.90 -12.76
C ASP A 236 20.70 -18.39 -12.37
N GLU A 237 21.85 -19.05 -12.45
CA GLU A 237 22.03 -20.46 -12.07
C GLU A 237 21.75 -20.72 -10.58
N GLN A 238 21.78 -19.69 -9.73
CA GLN A 238 21.43 -19.80 -8.31
C GLN A 238 19.92 -19.65 -8.06
N ILE A 239 19.16 -19.17 -9.05
CA ILE A 239 17.72 -19.01 -8.90
C ILE A 239 17.09 -20.40 -8.98
N SER A 240 16.31 -20.74 -7.95
CA SER A 240 15.62 -22.03 -7.92
C SER A 240 14.62 -22.13 -9.08
N ASP A 241 14.49 -23.31 -9.68
CA ASP A 241 13.66 -23.50 -10.88
C ASP A 241 12.22 -23.01 -10.71
N TRP A 242 11.64 -23.22 -9.53
CA TRP A 242 10.28 -22.81 -9.21
C TRP A 242 10.09 -21.29 -9.12
N ALA A 243 11.16 -20.52 -8.94
CA ALA A 243 11.12 -19.08 -8.76
C ALA A 243 11.54 -18.31 -10.01
N ARG A 244 12.17 -18.98 -10.99
CA ARG A 244 12.84 -18.33 -12.13
C ARG A 244 11.91 -17.40 -12.91
N GLU A 245 10.74 -17.92 -13.28
CA GLU A 245 9.76 -17.13 -14.02
C GLU A 245 9.26 -15.92 -13.20
N ASN A 246 9.02 -16.11 -11.90
CA ASN A 246 8.61 -15.02 -11.01
C ASN A 246 9.68 -13.93 -10.94
N VAL A 247 10.95 -14.31 -10.82
CA VAL A 247 12.07 -13.36 -10.79
C VAL A 247 12.16 -12.56 -12.09
N TYR A 248 11.98 -13.20 -13.23
CA TYR A 248 12.02 -12.49 -14.51
C TYR A 248 10.84 -11.54 -14.70
N MET A 249 9.63 -11.93 -14.30
CA MET A 249 8.48 -11.03 -14.29
C MET A 249 8.71 -9.82 -13.36
N MET A 250 9.24 -10.05 -12.16
CA MET A 250 9.55 -8.95 -11.23
C MET A 250 10.66 -8.03 -11.76
N ARG A 251 11.60 -8.56 -12.53
CA ARG A 251 12.61 -7.76 -13.23
C ARG A 251 11.99 -6.94 -14.36
N GLY A 252 11.18 -7.56 -15.22
CA GLY A 252 10.54 -6.91 -16.37
C GLY A 252 9.62 -5.75 -15.98
N THR A 253 9.05 -5.81 -14.77
CA THR A 253 8.23 -4.72 -14.19
C THR A 253 9.04 -3.63 -13.51
N GLY A 254 10.32 -3.89 -13.20
CA GLY A 254 11.17 -3.02 -12.38
C GLY A 254 10.84 -3.02 -10.88
N ILE A 255 9.90 -3.86 -10.43
CA ILE A 255 9.49 -3.96 -9.02
C ILE A 255 10.64 -4.50 -8.17
N MET A 256 11.25 -5.60 -8.60
CA MET A 256 12.48 -6.12 -8.01
C MET A 256 13.63 -6.02 -9.01
N ASN A 257 14.61 -5.19 -8.68
CA ASN A 257 15.85 -5.07 -9.43
C ASN A 257 16.96 -5.88 -8.75
N GLY A 258 17.99 -6.21 -9.54
CA GLY A 258 19.22 -6.79 -9.03
C GLY A 258 20.01 -5.81 -8.16
N ARG A 259 20.99 -6.35 -7.43
CA ARG A 259 22.04 -5.60 -6.73
C ARG A 259 23.21 -5.34 -7.69
N SER A 260 24.37 -4.99 -7.13
CA SER A 260 25.62 -4.79 -7.88
C SER A 260 25.96 -5.98 -8.78
N ASP A 261 26.72 -5.74 -9.84
CA ASP A 261 27.18 -6.74 -10.80
C ASP A 261 26.05 -7.52 -11.52
N ASN A 262 24.87 -6.90 -11.66
CA ASN A 262 23.70 -7.55 -12.27
C ASN A 262 23.31 -8.86 -11.56
N LYS A 263 23.41 -8.93 -10.23
CA LYS A 263 23.05 -10.13 -9.45
C LYS A 263 21.69 -10.01 -8.77
N PHE A 264 20.86 -11.03 -8.86
CA PHE A 264 19.58 -11.08 -8.15
C PHE A 264 19.72 -11.49 -6.68
N VAL A 265 20.74 -12.30 -6.36
CA VAL A 265 21.02 -12.90 -5.04
C VAL A 265 19.81 -13.62 -4.44
N PRO A 266 19.30 -14.69 -5.08
CA PRO A 266 17.98 -15.28 -4.82
C PRO A 266 17.78 -15.76 -3.37
N HIS A 267 18.83 -16.30 -2.74
CA HIS A 267 18.79 -16.82 -1.38
C HIS A 267 19.11 -15.78 -0.31
N ALA A 268 19.46 -14.56 -0.69
CA ALA A 268 19.69 -13.50 0.28
C ALA A 268 18.37 -13.07 0.92
N ASN A 269 18.44 -12.76 2.22
CA ASN A 269 17.35 -12.12 2.92
C ASN A 269 17.29 -10.63 2.56
N SER A 270 16.10 -10.05 2.65
CA SER A 270 15.88 -8.61 2.45
C SER A 270 15.72 -7.88 3.77
N THR A 271 16.25 -6.65 3.83
CA THR A 271 16.01 -5.76 4.98
C THR A 271 14.65 -5.07 4.85
N ARG A 272 14.13 -4.55 5.95
CA ARG A 272 12.87 -3.78 5.95
C ARG A 272 12.94 -2.56 5.03
N ALA A 273 14.09 -1.90 4.93
CA ALA A 273 14.31 -0.79 4.01
C ALA A 273 14.23 -1.23 2.54
N GLU A 274 14.90 -2.34 2.17
CA GLU A 274 14.82 -2.87 0.81
C GLU A 274 13.38 -3.24 0.43
N VAL A 275 12.62 -3.80 1.38
CA VAL A 275 11.23 -4.15 1.13
C VAL A 275 10.33 -2.91 1.01
N ALA A 276 10.56 -1.83 1.77
CA ALA A 276 9.83 -0.57 1.58
C ALA A 276 9.98 -0.02 0.15
N VAL A 277 11.20 -0.06 -0.40
CA VAL A 277 11.49 0.33 -1.78
C VAL A 277 10.72 -0.54 -2.79
N VAL A 278 10.72 -1.85 -2.58
CA VAL A 278 9.99 -2.80 -3.43
C VAL A 278 8.49 -2.51 -3.41
N PHE A 279 7.90 -2.25 -2.24
CA PHE A 279 6.46 -1.97 -2.14
C PHE A 279 6.08 -0.63 -2.76
N LYS A 280 6.90 0.41 -2.64
CA LYS A 280 6.65 1.66 -3.36
C LYS A 280 6.60 1.42 -4.87
N ARG A 281 7.57 0.68 -5.42
CA ARG A 281 7.59 0.34 -6.86
C ARG A 281 6.41 -0.52 -7.27
N LEU A 282 6.00 -1.46 -6.42
CA LEU A 282 4.79 -2.27 -6.64
C LEU A 282 3.54 -1.38 -6.72
N ILE A 283 3.37 -0.45 -5.78
CA ILE A 283 2.24 0.49 -5.76
C ILE A 283 2.26 1.39 -6.98
N GLU A 284 3.42 1.96 -7.33
CA GLU A 284 3.59 2.75 -8.55
C GLU A 284 3.25 1.93 -9.80
N HIS A 285 3.67 0.67 -9.87
CA HIS A 285 3.36 -0.21 -10.99
C HIS A 285 1.85 -0.45 -11.11
N ILE A 286 1.20 -0.87 -10.02
CA ILE A 286 -0.25 -1.15 -9.99
C ILE A 286 -1.04 0.11 -10.36
N VAL A 287 -0.77 1.23 -9.70
CA VAL A 287 -1.52 2.48 -9.91
C VAL A 287 -1.31 3.04 -11.32
N ASN A 288 -0.13 2.84 -11.91
CA ASN A 288 0.12 3.25 -13.29
C ASN A 288 -0.43 2.30 -14.34
N LYS A 289 -0.64 1.02 -13.99
CA LYS A 289 -1.27 0.02 -14.85
C LYS A 289 -2.79 0.01 -14.77
N GLY A 290 -3.39 0.48 -13.68
CA GLY A 290 -4.84 0.58 -13.53
C GLY A 290 -5.46 1.27 -14.74
N GLN A 291 -6.20 0.49 -15.54
CA GLN A 291 -6.99 0.91 -16.69
C GLN A 291 -8.40 0.38 -16.51
#